data_AF-A0A2D0IX61-F1
#
_entry.id   AF-A0A2D0IX61-F1
#
_cell.length_a   1.000
_cell.length_b   1.000
_cell.length_c   1.000
_cell.angle_alpha   90.00
_cell.angle_beta   90.00
_cell.angle_gamma   90.00
#
_symmetry.space_group_name_H-M   'P 1'
#
loop_
_entity.id
_entity.type
_entity.pdbx_description
1 polymer ?
#
loop_
_entity_poly.entity_id
_entity_poly.type
_entity_poly.pdbx_seq_one_letter_code
_entity_poly.pdbx_strand_id
1 'polypeptide(L)' 'MNNWNNNQSSPEQLKKEIIRLQKLVFLIYSKLPQEERQAIFDQLSNSFDPEDKDISMLINSYRI' A
#
# COMPACT_ATOMS: atom_id res chain seq x y z
N MET A 1 -9.75 28.43 -21.60
CA MET A 1 -8.61 28.46 -20.67
C MET A 1 -8.92 27.50 -19.54
N ASN A 2 -8.27 26.34 -19.50
CA ASN A 2 -8.53 25.33 -18.47
C ASN A 2 -7.92 25.80 -17.14
N ASN A 3 -8.76 26.03 -16.13
CA ASN A 3 -8.35 26.32 -14.76
C ASN A 3 -7.73 25.08 -14.12
N TRP A 4 -6.43 24.85 -14.33
CA TRP A 4 -5.63 23.90 -13.56
C TRP A 4 -5.03 24.57 -12.32
N ASN A 5 -5.86 25.28 -11.53
CA ASN A 5 -5.40 25.95 -10.33
C ASN A 5 -5.88 25.23 -9.06
N ASN A 6 -4.91 24.67 -8.34
CA ASN A 6 -4.83 24.64 -6.88
C ASN A 6 -5.75 23.70 -6.08
N ASN A 7 -5.73 22.40 -6.40
CA ASN A 7 -5.95 21.37 -5.37
C ASN A 7 -4.62 20.72 -4.97
N GLN A 8 -3.59 21.52 -4.63
CA GLN A 8 -2.45 20.98 -3.89
C GLN A 8 -2.97 20.62 -2.50
N SER A 9 -3.26 19.32 -2.29
CA SER A 9 -3.59 18.79 -0.98
C SER A 9 -2.51 19.21 0.01
N SER A 10 -2.92 19.70 1.19
CA SER A 10 -1.95 20.04 2.22
C SER A 10 -1.12 18.80 2.59
N PRO A 11 0.11 18.94 3.09
CA PRO A 11 0.90 17.80 3.55
C PRO A 11 0.14 16.89 4.52
N GLU A 12 -0.73 17.46 5.36
CA GLU A 12 -1.60 16.73 6.29
C GLU A 12 -2.71 15.94 5.57
N GLN A 13 -3.30 16.51 4.52
CA GLN A 13 -4.30 15.82 3.70
C GLN A 13 -3.67 14.65 2.94
N LEU A 14 -2.48 14.85 2.38
CA LEU A 14 -1.72 13.77 1.72
C LEU A 14 -1.38 12.65 2.69
N LYS A 15 -0.92 12.98 3.91
CA LYS A 15 -0.67 11.97 4.95
C LYS A 15 -1.94 11.18 5.31
N LYS A 16 -3.08 11.86 5.46
CA LYS A 16 -4.36 11.20 5.74
C LYS A 16 -4.77 10.27 4.59
N GLU A 17 -4.58 10.69 3.35
CA GLU A 17 -4.92 9.89 2.18
C GLU A 17 -4.01 8.66 2.05
N ILE A 18 -2.70 8.80 2.28
CA ILE A 18 -1.76 7.68 2.32
C ILE A 18 -2.18 6.64 3.37
N ILE A 19 -2.53 7.09 4.58
CA ILE A 19 -3.01 6.20 5.65
C ILE A 19 -4.30 5.49 5.23
N ARG A 20 -5.21 6.20 4.54
CA ARG A 20 -6.46 5.61 4.05
C ARG A 20 -6.20 4.53 2.99
N LEU A 21 -5.29 4.80 2.06
CA LEU A 21 -4.90 3.85 1.02
C LEU A 21 -4.24 2.61 1.62
N GLN A 22 -3.32 2.78 2.59
CA GLN A 22 -2.70 1.66 3.32
C GLN A 22 -3.76 0.77 3.99
N LYS A 23 -4.78 1.35 4.63
CA LYS A 23 -5.88 0.60 5.23
C LYS A 23 -6.71 -0.17 4.20
N LEU A 24 -6.97 0.42 3.02
CA LEU A 24 -7.72 -0.25 1.95
C LEU A 24 -6.93 -1.44 1.38
N VAL A 25 -5.64 -1.25 1.11
CA VAL A 25 -4.75 -2.34 0.66
C VAL A 25 -4.74 -3.46 1.68
N PHE A 26 -4.62 -3.14 2.96
CA PHE A 26 -4.69 -4.14 4.04
C PHE A 26 -6.03 -4.88 4.07
N LEU A 27 -7.16 -4.16 3.99
CA LEU A 27 -8.48 -4.79 4.00
C LEU A 27 -8.64 -5.78 2.84
N ILE A 28 -8.21 -5.39 1.64
CA ILE A 28 -8.24 -6.28 0.47
C ILE A 28 -7.34 -7.48 0.70
N TYR A 29 -6.07 -7.25 1.08
CA TYR A 29 -5.09 -8.31 1.33
C TYR A 29 -5.57 -9.31 2.40
N SER A 30 -6.18 -8.83 3.49
CA SER A 30 -6.70 -9.68 4.58
C SER A 30 -7.85 -10.59 4.17
N LYS A 31 -8.55 -10.27 3.08
CA LYS A 31 -9.66 -11.09 2.54
C LYS A 31 -9.19 -12.16 1.56
N LEU A 32 -7.93 -12.12 1.13
CA LEU A 32 -7.37 -13.12 0.23
C LEU A 32 -7.13 -14.45 0.99
N PRO A 33 -7.29 -15.59 0.32
CA PRO A 33 -6.88 -16.89 0.84
C PRO A 33 -5.42 -16.89 1.30
N GLN A 34 -5.09 -17.76 2.26
CA GLN A 34 -3.73 -17.85 2.81
C GLN A 34 -2.67 -18.13 1.73
N GLU A 35 -2.99 -18.98 0.76
CA GLU A 35 -2.10 -19.34 -0.35
C GLU A 35 -1.78 -18.12 -1.24
N GLU A 36 -2.81 -17.34 -1.59
CA GLU A 36 -2.65 -16.11 -2.38
C GLU A 36 -1.86 -15.05 -1.61
N ARG A 37 -2.13 -14.88 -0.32
CA ARG A 37 -1.34 -13.98 0.55
C ARG A 37 0.13 -14.38 0.58
N GLN A 38 0.42 -15.67 0.72
CA GLN A 38 1.80 -16.17 0.70
C GLN A 38 2.47 -15.91 -0.66
N ALA A 39 1.78 -16.17 -1.77
CA ALA A 39 2.32 -15.94 -3.11
C ALA A 39 2.66 -14.45 -3.35
N ILE A 40 1.78 -13.54 -2.94
CA ILE A 40 2.03 -12.08 -3.02
C ILE A 40 3.22 -11.67 -2.15
N PHE A 41 3.28 -12.18 -0.92
CA PHE A 41 4.41 -11.91 -0.04
C PHE A 41 5.74 -12.41 -0.62
N ASP A 42 5.77 -13.61 -1.19
CA ASP A 42 6.96 -14.19 -1.80
C ASP A 42 7.38 -13.40 -3.05
N GLN A 43 6.43 -12.94 -3.87
CA GLN A 43 6.73 -12.08 -5.02
C GLN A 43 7.37 -10.76 -4.58
N LEU A 44 6.77 -10.08 -3.60
CA LEU A 44 7.26 -8.77 -3.13
C LEU A 44 8.61 -8.88 -2.41
N SER A 45 8.78 -9.88 -1.55
CA SER A 45 10.02 -10.09 -0.79
C SER A 45 11.21 -10.50 -1.67
N ASN A 46 10.96 -11.19 -2.78
CA ASN A 46 11.99 -11.56 -3.75
C ASN A 46 12.19 -10.52 -4.87
N SER A 47 11.42 -9.42 -4.88
CA SER A 47 11.57 -8.36 -5.86
C SER A 47 12.91 -7.63 -5.72
N PHE A 48 13.45 -7.16 -6.83
CA PHE A 48 14.62 -6.27 -6.84
C PHE A 48 14.25 -4.82 -6.58
N ASP A 49 12.95 -4.48 -6.63
CA ASP A 49 12.45 -3.14 -6.34
C ASP A 49 12.49 -2.86 -4.82
N PRO A 50 13.16 -1.80 -4.36
CA PRO A 50 13.13 -1.38 -2.97
C PRO A 50 11.71 -1.09 -2.45
N GLU A 51 10.82 -0.54 -3.28
CA GLU A 51 9.44 -0.24 -2.88
C GLU A 51 8.65 -1.51 -2.60
N ASP A 52 8.84 -2.55 -3.41
CA ASP A 52 8.22 -3.87 -3.20
C ASP A 52 8.69 -4.49 -1.87
N LYS A 53 9.97 -4.30 -1.51
CA LYS A 53 10.49 -4.75 -0.21
C LYS A 53 9.84 -4.01 0.95
N ASP A 54 9.68 -2.70 0.86
CA ASP A 54 8.98 -1.91 1.88
C ASP A 54 7.52 -2.36 2.02
N ILE A 55 6.84 -2.64 0.90
CA ILE A 55 5.48 -3.20 0.90
C ILE A 55 5.47 -4.60 1.54
N SER A 56 6.45 -5.46 1.24
CA SER A 56 6.58 -6.79 1.85
C SER A 56 6.72 -6.72 3.37
N MET A 57 7.51 -5.75 3.88
CA MET A 57 7.67 -5.53 5.32
C MET A 57 6.37 -5.01 5.94
N LEU A 58 5.68 -4.10 5.24
CA LEU A 58 4.39 -3.57 5.67
C LEU A 58 3.36 -4.69 5.80
N ILE A 59 3.15 -5.51 4.78
CA ILE A 59 2.16 -6.61 4.83
C ILE A 59 2.55 -7.70 5.82
N ASN A 60 3.86 -7.93 6.05
CA ASN A 60 4.33 -8.89 7.06
C ASN A 60 4.01 -8.43 8.48
N SER A 61 4.03 -7.12 8.74
CA SER A 61 3.66 -6.56 10.05
C SER A 61 2.18 -6.84 10.44
N TYR A 62 1.35 -7.17 9.45
CA TYR A 62 -0.06 -7.49 9.64
C TYR A 62 -0.38 -8.99 9.55
N ARG A 63 0.64 -9.85 9.43
CA ARG A 63 0.49 -11.30 9.66
C ARG A 63 0.44 -11.58 11.16
N ILE A 64 -0.69 -11.26 11.79
CA ILE A 64 -1.07 -11.78 13.11
C ILE A 64 -2.15 -12.84 12.91
#